data_AF-A0A7J9Q2L9-F1
#
_entry.id   AF-A0A7J9Q2L9-F1
#
_cell.length_a   1.000
_cell.length_b   1.000
_cell.length_c   1.000
_cell.angle_alpha   90.00
_cell.angle_beta   90.00
_cell.angle_gamma   90.00
#
_symmetry.space_group_name_H-M   'P 1'
#
loop_
_entity.id
_entity.type
_entity.pdbx_description
1 polymer ?
#
loop_
_entity_poly.entity_id
_entity_poly.type
_entity_poly.pdbx_seq_one_letter_code
_entity_poly.pdbx_strand_id
1 'polypeptide(L)' 'MINTEIQSRIHTIRGVQVMLDSDLAQLYGVEAKRLNEQVRAPHG' A
#
# COMPACT_ATOMS: atom_id res chain seq x y z
N MET A 1 5.50 -12.58 -17.23
CA MET A 1 6.52 -11.88 -16.42
C MET A 1 6.23 -12.15 -14.96
N ILE A 2 7.21 -12.62 -14.21
CA ILE A 2 7.08 -12.91 -12.78
C ILE A 2 7.00 -11.57 -12.04
N ASN A 3 6.06 -11.44 -11.11
CA ASN A 3 5.74 -10.22 -10.38
C ASN A 3 6.90 -9.83 -9.44
N THR A 4 7.85 -9.04 -9.95
CA THR A 4 9.07 -8.60 -9.26
C THR A 4 8.80 -7.67 -8.08
N GLU A 5 7.65 -6.99 -8.06
CA GLU A 5 7.28 -6.08 -6.97
C GLU A 5 6.93 -6.81 -5.68
N ILE A 6 6.34 -8.00 -5.76
CA ILE A 6 6.02 -8.79 -4.55
C ILE A 6 7.32 -9.34 -3.95
N GLN A 7 8.22 -9.84 -4.78
CA GLN A 7 9.45 -10.47 -4.32
C GLN A 7 10.41 -9.49 -3.65
N SER A 8 10.46 -8.23 -4.10
CA SER A 8 11.29 -7.19 -3.47
C SER A 8 10.81 -6.76 -2.08
N ARG A 9 9.55 -7.08 -1.72
CA ARG A 9 8.90 -6.75 -0.44
C ARG A 9 8.91 -7.90 0.57
N ILE A 10 9.52 -9.03 0.22
CA ILE A 10 9.67 -10.18 1.13
C ILE A 10 11.02 -10.06 1.83
N HIS A 11 10.99 -10.01 3.16
CA HIS A 11 12.15 -9.97 4.03
C HIS A 11 12.36 -11.32 4.71
N THR A 12 13.61 -11.66 5.02
CA THR A 12 13.94 -12.87 5.79
C THR A 12 14.34 -12.48 7.19
N ILE A 13 13.57 -12.89 8.20
CA ILE A 13 13.86 -12.67 9.61
C ILE A 13 13.91 -14.03 10.31
N ARG A 14 15.05 -14.34 10.93
CA ARG A 14 15.28 -15.64 11.61
C ARG A 14 14.96 -16.87 10.73
N GLY A 15 15.22 -16.76 9.42
CA GLY A 15 14.96 -17.82 8.44
C GLY A 15 13.52 -17.92 7.95
N VAL A 16 12.64 -17.01 8.37
CA VAL A 16 11.23 -16.96 7.95
C VAL A 16 11.02 -15.79 6.99
N GLN A 17 10.29 -16.03 5.90
CA GLN A 17 9.87 -14.99 4.98
C GLN A 17 8.67 -14.21 5.55
N VAL A 18 8.80 -12.89 5.62
CA VAL A 18 7.79 -11.96 6.13
C VAL A 18 7.64 -10.80 5.16
N MET A 19 6.44 -10.21 5.10
CA MET A 19 6.17 -8.96 4.39
C MET A 19 5.70 -7.93 5.41
N LEU A 20 6.12 -6.68 5.28
CA LEU A 20 5.67 -5.62 6.18
C LEU A 20 4.24 -5.20 5.84
N ASP A 21 3.47 -4.81 6.86
CA ASP A 21 2.10 -4.33 6.67
C ASP A 21 2.05 -3.08 5.79
N SER A 22 3.11 -2.25 5.77
CA SER A 22 3.25 -1.11 4.85
C SER A 22 3.36 -1.53 3.39
N ASP A 23 4.10 -2.60 3.13
CA ASP A 23 4.23 -3.18 1.79
C ASP A 23 2.92 -3.82 1.34
N LEU A 24 2.23 -4.49 2.27
CA LEU A 24 0.90 -5.04 2.06
C LEU A 24 -0.10 -3.94 1.72
N ALA A 25 -0.11 -2.83 2.47
CA ALA A 25 -1.01 -1.70 2.23
C ALA A 25 -0.81 -1.07 0.84
N GLN A 26 0.44 -0.99 0.38
CA GLN A 26 0.78 -0.50 -0.95
C GLN A 26 0.40 -1.50 -2.06
N LEU A 27 0.59 -2.81 -1.83
CA LEU A 27 0.21 -3.89 -2.75
C LEU A 27 -1.31 -4.01 -2.94
N TYR A 28 -2.06 -3.88 -1.85
CA TYR A 28 -3.52 -4.02 -1.87
C TYR A 28 -4.26 -2.69 -2.06
N GLY A 29 -3.54 -1.59 -2.36
CA GLY A 29 -4.16 -0.34 -2.77
C GLY A 29 -5.02 0.31 -1.69
N VAL A 30 -4.63 0.18 -0.42
CA VAL A 30 -5.18 1.02 0.67
C VAL A 30 -4.40 2.33 0.74
N GLU A 31 -4.02 2.89 -0.42
CA GLU A 31 -3.69 4.31 -0.48
C GLU A 31 -4.96 5.06 -0.09
N ALA A 32 -4.88 5.70 1.07
CA ALA A 32 -5.97 6.40 1.71
C ALA A 32 -6.88 7.07 0.69
N LYS A 33 -8.14 6.61 0.63
CA LYS A 33 -9.27 7.36 0.07
C LYS A 33 -9.02 8.84 0.37
N ARG A 34 -8.56 9.60 -0.62
CA ARG A 34 -8.65 11.06 -0.57
C ARG A 34 -10.09 11.42 -0.88
N LEU A 35 -10.93 11.13 0.11
CA LEU A 35 -12.13 11.85 0.49
C LEU A 35 -11.74 13.30 0.84
N ASN A 36 -11.16 14.03 -0.10
CA ASN A 36 -10.78 15.44 0.08
C ASN A 36 -11.27 16.33 -1.08
N GLU A 37 -12.03 15.79 -2.03
CA GLU A 37 -12.71 16.61 -3.05
C GLU A 37 -14.13 17.04 -2.65
N GLN A 38 -14.69 16.50 -1.55
CA GLN A 38 -16.08 16.78 -1.15
C GLN A 38 -16.26 17.73 0.05
N VAL A 39 -15.22 18.45 0.50
CA VAL A 39 -15.36 19.39 1.64
C VAL A 39 -14.70 20.74 1.41
N ARG A 40 -14.87 21.36 0.23
CA ARG A 40 -14.60 22.80 0.11
C ARG A 40 -15.55 23.52 -0.85
N ALA A 41 -16.64 23.97 -0.22
CA ALA A 41 -17.43 25.18 -0.48
C ALA A 41 -18.20 25.30 -1.82
N PRO A 42 -19.54 25.15 -1.80
CA PRO A 42 -20.37 25.81 -2.82
C PRO A 42 -20.12 27.31 -2.69
N HIS A 43 -19.59 27.92 -3.73
CA HIS A 43 -19.65 29.37 -3.85
C HIS A 43 -21.12 29.73 -4.02
N GLY A 44 -21.62 30.56 -3.11
CA GLY A 44 -22.88 31.28 -3.29
C GLY A 44 -22.76 32.31 -4.40
#